data_AF-A0A2D5W5M3-F1
#
_entry.id   AF-A0A2D5W5M3-F1
#
_cell.length_a   1.000
_cell.length_b   1.000
_cell.length_c   1.000
_cell.angle_alpha   90.00
_cell.angle_beta   90.00
_cell.angle_gamma   90.00
#
_symmetry.space_group_name_H-M   'P 1'
#
loop_
_entity.id
_entity.type
_entity.pdbx_description
1 polymer ?
#
loop_
_entity_poly.entity_id
_entity_poly.type
_entity_poly.pdbx_seq_one_letter_code
_entity_poly.pdbx_strand_id
1 'polypeptide(L)'
;MRNSLNTINGWMRDFTQFGIGLIITFLVVDILFPGTTGVMASIGTLVGQFSEQGLAGMIALLLFLALFRRDARPGDASGEA
;
A
#
# COMPACT_ATOMS: atom_id res chain seq x y z
N MET A 1 -28.99 1.65 17.58
CA MET A 1 -28.17 0.97 16.55
C MET A 1 -26.89 1.74 16.18
N ARG A 2 -26.94 3.05 15.90
CA ARG A 2 -25.74 3.87 15.58
C ARG A 2 -24.64 3.84 16.65
N ASN A 3 -24.99 3.84 17.93
CA ASN A 3 -24.01 3.75 19.02
C ASN A 3 -23.26 2.42 19.04
N SER A 4 -23.91 1.28 18.77
CA SER A 4 -23.22 -0.02 18.73
C SER A 4 -22.20 -0.09 17.60
N LEU A 5 -22.50 0.47 16.43
CA LEU A 5 -21.54 0.53 15.32
C LEU A 5 -20.32 1.40 15.66
N ASN A 6 -20.54 2.53 16.35
CA ASN A 6 -19.45 3.40 16.79
C ASN A 6 -18.57 2.72 17.85
N THR A 7 -19.17 1.98 18.79
CA THR A 7 -18.42 1.22 19.79
C THR A 7 -17.59 0.11 19.15
N ILE A 8 -18.17 -0.65 18.21
CA ILE A 8 -17.44 -1.70 17.49
C ILE A 8 -16.28 -1.10 16.68
N ASN A 9 -16.49 0.03 16.02
CA ASN A 9 -15.44 0.70 15.26
C ASN A 9 -14.32 1.25 16.17
N GLY A 10 -14.66 1.74 17.36
CA GLY A 10 -13.68 2.13 18.38
C GLY A 10 -12.82 0.95 18.83
N TRP A 11 -13.46 -0.16 19.20
CA TRP A 11 -12.77 -1.39 19.58
C TRP A 11 -11.88 -1.95 18.45
N MET A 12 -12.36 -1.93 17.20
CA MET A 12 -11.58 -2.37 16.04
C MET A 12 -10.30 -1.55 15.88
N ARG A 13 -10.42 -0.23 16.05
CA ARG A 13 -9.29 0.70 15.98
C ARG A 13 -8.28 0.45 17.10
N ASP A 14 -8.77 0.28 18.32
CA ASP A 14 -7.91 0.01 19.49
C ASP A 14 -7.17 -1.32 19.35
N PHE A 15 -7.85 -2.37 18.89
CA PHE A 15 -7.21 -3.65 18.59
C PHE A 15 -6.17 -3.55 17.48
N THR A 16 -6.46 -2.78 16.43
CA THR A 16 -5.51 -2.56 15.33
C THR A 16 -4.25 -1.84 15.84
N GLN A 17 -4.44 -0.79 16.65
CA GLN A 17 -3.33 -0.04 17.23
C GLN A 17 -2.49 -0.92 18.17
N PHE A 18 -3.13 -1.75 18.98
CA PHE A 18 -2.44 -2.72 19.83
C PHE A 18 -1.64 -3.75 19.00
N GLY A 19 -2.25 -4.30 17.94
CA GLY A 19 -1.59 -5.23 17.02
C GLY A 19 -0.35 -4.62 16.36
N ILE A 20 -0.42 -3.36 15.90
CA ILE A 20 0.73 -2.64 15.34
C ILE A 20 1.85 -2.50 16.39
N GLY A 21 1.49 -2.16 17.64
CA GLY A 21 2.46 -2.08 18.74
C GLY A 21 3.16 -3.41 19.01
N LEU A 22 2.43 -4.53 18.95
CA LEU A 22 3.00 -5.87 19.08
C LEU A 22 3.93 -6.23 17.92
N ILE A 23 3.56 -5.90 16.68
CA ILE A 23 4.42 -6.14 15.50
C ILE A 23 5.76 -5.42 15.66
N ILE A 24 5.74 -4.15 16.08
CA ILE A 24 6.97 -3.37 16.33
C ILE A 24 7.78 -4.00 17.46
N THR A 25 7.11 -4.42 18.54
CA THR A 25 7.77 -5.11 19.67
C THR A 25 8.48 -6.38 19.20
N PHE A 26 7.80 -7.22 18.43
CA PHE A 26 8.37 -8.45 17.89
C PHE A 26 9.46 -8.20 16.86
N LEU A 27 9.37 -7.11 16.09
CA LEU A 27 10.44 -6.67 15.20
C LEU A 27 11.71 -6.32 15.99
N VAL A 28 11.59 -5.58 17.08
CA VAL A 28 12.72 -5.26 17.96
C VAL A 28 13.31 -6.56 18.54
N VAL A 29 12.48 -7.47 19.03
CA VAL A 29 12.94 -8.78 19.53
C VAL A 29 13.68 -9.57 18.44
N ASP A 30 13.18 -9.59 17.20
CA ASP A 30 13.82 -10.29 16.07
C ASP A 30 15.16 -9.65 15.69
N ILE A 31 15.34 -8.34 15.89
CA ILE A 31 16.62 -7.66 15.67
C ILE A 31 17.64 -8.05 16.75
N LEU A 32 17.22 -8.10 18.02
CA LEU A 32 18.10 -8.45 19.14
C LEU A 32 18.41 -9.95 19.19
N PHE A 33 17.45 -10.78 18.79
CA PHE A 33 17.54 -12.24 18.76
C PHE A 33 17.06 -12.75 17.40
N PRO A 34 17.95 -12.75 16.38
CA PRO A 34 17.62 -13.11 15.01
C PRO A 34 16.89 -14.45 14.89
N GLY A 35 15.71 -14.44 14.26
CA GLY A 35 14.94 -15.64 13.93
C GLY A 35 14.01 -16.15 15.03
N THR A 36 13.82 -15.39 16.11
CA THR A 36 12.93 -15.78 17.23
C THR A 36 11.46 -15.56 16.93
N THR A 37 11.12 -14.47 16.25
CA THR A 37 9.73 -14.13 15.91
C THR A 37 9.44 -14.30 14.42
N GLY A 38 10.47 -14.21 13.57
CA GLY A 38 10.33 -14.31 12.11
C GLY A 38 9.59 -13.14 11.47
N VAL A 39 9.35 -12.07 12.24
CA VAL A 39 8.66 -10.86 11.77
C VAL A 39 9.52 -10.13 10.75
N MET A 40 10.84 -10.07 10.93
CA MET A 40 11.75 -9.44 9.99
C MET A 40 11.73 -10.14 8.63
N ALA A 41 11.74 -11.47 8.60
CA ALA A 41 11.65 -12.25 7.36
C ALA A 41 10.30 -12.05 6.64
N SER A 42 9.20 -11.97 7.41
CA SER A 42 7.86 -11.70 6.89
C SER A 42 7.77 -10.30 6.28
N ILE A 43 8.30 -9.28 6.96
CA ILE A 43 8.39 -7.90 6.45
C ILE A 43 9.26 -7.84 5.19
N GLY A 44 10.41 -8.52 5.18
CA GLY A 44 11.30 -8.59 4.02
C GLY A 44 10.61 -9.18 2.79
N THR A 45 9.80 -10.23 2.99
CA THR A 45 8.99 -10.83 1.91
C THR A 45 7.93 -9.85 1.40
N LEU A 46 7.20 -9.18 2.30
CA LEU A 46 6.20 -8.18 1.93
C LEU A 46 6.82 -7.01 1.15
N VAL A 47 7.93 -6.46 1.64
CA VAL A 47 8.65 -5.37 0.96
C VAL A 47 9.23 -5.83 -0.38
N GLY A 48 9.73 -7.06 -0.45
CA GLY A 48 10.17 -7.68 -1.71
C GLY A 48 9.05 -7.71 -2.75
N GLN A 49 7.84 -8.10 -2.36
CA GLN A 49 6.66 -8.05 -3.23
C GLN A 49 6.28 -6.62 -3.64
N PHE A 50 6.40 -5.65 -2.74
CA PHE A 50 6.22 -4.26 -3.16
C PHE A 50 7.25 -3.82 -4.21
N SER A 51 8.49 -4.32 -4.14
CA SER A 51 9.52 -4.00 -5.13
C SER A 51 9.29 -4.69 -6.47
N GLU A 52 8.98 -5.99 -6.46
CA GLU A 52 8.80 -6.78 -7.68
C GLU A 52 7.52 -6.39 -8.42
N GLN A 53 6.38 -6.31 -7.71
CA GLN A 53 5.09 -5.93 -8.27
C GLN A 53 4.95 -4.40 -8.41
N GLY A 54 5.75 -3.61 -7.68
CA GLY A 54 5.72 -2.14 -7.75
C GLY A 54 6.09 -1.61 -9.13
N LEU A 55 7.01 -2.27 -9.84
CA LEU A 55 7.33 -1.93 -11.23
C LEU A 55 6.09 -2.02 -12.13
N ALA A 56 5.29 -3.09 -11.99
CA ALA A 56 4.07 -3.28 -12.76
C ALA A 56 3.04 -2.19 -12.46
N GLY A 57 2.88 -1.82 -11.19
CA GLY A 57 2.02 -0.70 -10.78
C GLY A 57 2.48 0.63 -11.39
N MET A 58 3.78 0.90 -11.38
CA MET A 58 4.34 2.10 -11.98
C MET A 58 4.16 2.12 -13.51
N ILE A 59 4.37 0.99 -14.19
CA ILE A 59 4.11 0.85 -15.63
C ILE A 59 2.63 1.11 -15.91
N ALA A 60 1.71 0.54 -15.13
CA ALA A 60 0.28 0.77 -15.28
C ALA A 60 -0.09 2.26 -15.13
N LEU A 61 0.50 2.96 -14.16
CA LEU A 61 0.31 4.41 -13.98
C LEU A 61 0.86 5.22 -15.16
N LEU A 62 2.02 4.85 -15.69
CA LEU A 62 2.60 5.51 -16.86
C LEU A 62 1.75 5.31 -18.12
N LEU A 63 1.22 4.10 -18.32
CA LEU A 63 0.28 3.80 -19.42
C LEU A 63 -1.02 4.59 -19.28
N PHE A 64 -1.56 4.65 -18.06
CA PHE A 64 -2.74 5.46 -17.75
C PHE A 64 -2.50 6.95 -18.06
N LEU A 65 -1.37 7.49 -17.62
CA LEU A 65 -0.99 8.88 -17.90
C LEU A 65 -0.78 9.14 -19.40
N ALA A 66 -0.17 8.21 -20.12
CA ALA A 66 0.05 8.31 -21.56
C ALA A 66 -1.27 8.31 -22.34
N LEU A 67 -2.23 7.47 -21.94
CA LEU A 67 -3.58 7.47 -22.51
C LEU A 67 -4.30 8.79 -22.24
N PHE A 68 -4.29 9.24 -20.98
CA PHE A 68 -4.93 10.50 -20.59
C PHE A 68 -4.37 11.72 -21.36
N ARG A 69 -3.06 11.75 -21.60
CA ARG A 69 -2.41 12.81 -22.40
C ARG A 69 -2.67 12.70 -23.90
N ARG A 70 -2.95 11.50 -24.41
CA ARG A 70 -3.28 11.27 -25.83
C ARG A 70 -4.65 11.85 -26.17
N ASP A 71 -5.62 11.71 -25.26
CA ASP A 71 -6.98 12.23 -25.46
C ASP A 71 -7.04 13.77 -25.33
N ALA A 72 -6.03 14.37 -24.69
CA ALA A 72 -5.87 15.81 -24.55
C ALA A 72 -5.20 16.50 -25.75
N ARG A 73 -5.13 15.87 -26.94
CA ARG A 73 -4.47 16.42 -28.14
C ARG A 73 -5.49 17.23 -28.99
N PRO A 74 -5.45 18.58 -29.00
CA PRO A 74 -6.22 19.40 -29.93
C PRO A 74 -5.37 19.58 -31.20
N GLY A 75 -5.67 18.81 -32.25
CA GLY A 75 -4.77 18.71 -33.40
C GLY A 75 -5.43 18.41 -34.74
N ASP A 76 -6.72 18.69 -34.89
CA ASP A 76 -7.48 18.47 -36.14
C ASP A 76 -8.13 19.75 -36.72
N ALA A 77 -7.90 20.93 -36.14
CA ALA A 77 -8.47 22.19 -36.63
C ALA A 77 -7.57 22.97 -37.62
N SER A 78 -6.96 22.30 -38.61
CA SER A 78 -6.25 23.01 -39.69
C SER A 78 -6.18 22.19 -40.98
N GLY A 79 -7.36 21.83 -41.50
CA GLY A 79 -7.51 21.10 -42.75
C GLY A 79 -8.72 21.58 -43.56
N GLU A 80 -8.92 22.89 -43.68
CA GLU A 80 -9.81 23.46 -44.71
C GLU A 80 -9.05 24.62 -45.37
N ALA A 81 -8.59 24.37 -46.59
CA ALA A 81 -7.97 25.30 -47.51
C ALA A 81 -9.01 25.74 -48.55
#